data_AF-A0A820TGE2-F1
#
_entry.id   AF-A0A820TGE2-F1
#
_cell.length_a   1.000
_cell.length_b   1.000
_cell.length_c   1.000
_cell.angle_alpha   90.00
_cell.angle_beta   90.00
_cell.angle_gamma   90.00
#
_symmetry.space_group_name_H-M   'P 1'
#
loop_
_entity.id
_entity.type
_entity.pdbx_description
1 polymer ?
#
loop_
_entity_poly.entity_id
_entity_poly.type
_entity_poly.pdbx_seq_one_letter_code
_entity_poly.pdbx_strand_id
1 'polypeptide(L)'
;MYGVDIHPAQDSENVDINIGVSANGLLIYRDKLRINRFAWPKILKISYKRRYFFIKLRPSEFDRYESTIGFKLPTYRAAKSLWKIAV
;
A
#
# COMPACT_ATOMS: atom_id res chain seq x y z
N MET A 1 6.17 17.39 3.11
CA MET A 1 6.28 15.93 2.99
C MET A 1 7.72 15.54 3.29
N TYR A 2 8.10 15.41 4.57
CA TYR A 2 9.46 14.99 4.93
C TYR A 2 9.46 13.47 5.14
N GLY A 3 10.37 12.76 4.46
CA GLY A 3 10.57 11.31 4.68
C GLY A 3 9.44 10.40 4.20
N VAL A 4 8.67 10.80 3.18
CA VAL A 4 7.69 9.94 2.52
C VAL A 4 8.18 9.62 1.12
N ASP A 5 8.40 8.34 0.85
CA ASP A 5 8.77 7.85 -0.49
C ASP A 5 7.50 7.49 -1.27
N ILE A 6 7.27 8.17 -2.40
CA ILE A 6 5.99 8.13 -3.11
C ILE A 6 6.11 7.31 -4.40
N HIS A 7 5.22 6.32 -4.54
CA HIS A 7 5.17 5.40 -5.67
C HIS A 7 3.80 5.47 -6.37
N PRO A 8 3.74 5.70 -7.69
CA PRO A 8 2.47 5.65 -8.42
C PRO A 8 1.94 4.22 -8.51
N ALA A 9 0.63 4.07 -8.32
CA ALA A 9 -0.07 2.79 -8.38
C ALA A 9 -1.53 2.99 -8.81
N GLN A 10 -2.22 1.87 -9.01
CA GLN A 10 -3.66 1.80 -9.26
C GLN A 10 -4.31 0.91 -8.21
N ASP A 11 -5.50 1.26 -7.76
CA ASP A 11 -6.30 0.37 -6.92
C ASP A 11 -6.94 -0.76 -7.77
N SER A 12 -7.65 -1.68 -7.13
CA SER A 12 -8.43 -2.76 -7.75
C SER A 12 -9.48 -2.25 -8.75
N GLU A 13 -9.99 -1.03 -8.56
CA GLU A 13 -10.92 -0.34 -9.47
C GLU A 13 -10.21 0.40 -10.62
N ASN A 14 -8.89 0.22 -10.80
CA ASN A 14 -8.05 0.95 -11.77
C ASN A 14 -8.03 2.48 -11.58
N VAL A 15 -8.34 2.95 -10.36
CA VAL A 15 -8.20 4.36 -10.00
C VAL A 15 -6.72 4.67 -9.74
N ASP A 16 -6.21 5.71 -10.41
CA ASP A 16 -4.84 6.18 -10.22
C ASP A 16 -4.66 6.78 -8.82
N ILE A 17 -3.68 6.25 -8.09
CA ILE A 17 -3.35 6.61 -6.72
C ILE A 17 -1.83 6.68 -6.57
N ASN A 18 -1.37 7.25 -5.46
CA ASN A 18 0.02 7.22 -5.06
C ASN A 18 0.15 6.57 -3.68
N ILE A 19 1.09 5.63 -3.55
CA ILE A 19 1.42 4.94 -2.31
C ILE A 19 2.66 5.61 -1.73
N GLY A 20 2.52 6.25 -0.56
CA GLY A 20 3.61 6.76 0.23
C GLY A 20 4.08 5.74 1.27
N VAL A 21 5.37 5.47 1.35
CA VAL A 21 5.98 4.71 2.45
C VAL A 21 6.62 5.69 3.43
N SER A 22 6.34 5.53 4.72
CA SER A 22 6.90 6.36 5.79
C SER A 22 7.20 5.52 7.02
N ALA A 23 7.99 6.06 7.95
CA ALA A 23 8.23 5.43 9.25
C ALA A 23 6.94 5.09 10.02
N ASN A 24 5.86 5.82 9.75
CA ASN A 24 4.57 5.68 10.42
C ASN A 24 3.60 4.69 9.75
N GLY A 25 3.97 4.13 8.59
CA GLY A 25 3.13 3.22 7.82
C GLY A 25 3.06 3.56 6.33
N LEU A 26 2.12 2.89 5.66
CA LEU A 26 1.73 3.17 4.28
C LEU A 26 0.64 4.25 4.23
N LEU A 27 0.74 5.12 3.24
CA LEU A 27 -0.14 6.26 3.02
C LEU A 27 -0.68 6.14 1.59
N ILE A 28 -1.99 6.31 1.41
CA ILE A 28 -2.60 6.31 0.08
C ILE A 28 -3.06 7.73 -0.23
N TYR A 29 -2.64 8.22 -1.39
CA TYR A 29 -2.98 9.53 -1.90
C TYR A 29 -3.73 9.41 -3.22
N ARG A 30 -4.73 10.28 -3.42
CA ARG A 30 -5.42 10.49 -4.69
C ARG A 30 -5.58 11.98 -4.87
N ASP A 31 -5.30 12.49 -6.07
CA ASP A 31 -5.41 13.93 -6.35
C ASP A 31 -4.65 14.81 -5.34
N LYS A 32 -3.50 14.31 -4.86
CA LYS A 32 -2.65 14.91 -3.81
C LYS A 32 -3.27 14.95 -2.40
N LEU A 33 -4.49 14.47 -2.23
CA LEU A 33 -5.16 14.31 -0.94
C LEU A 33 -4.88 12.92 -0.36
N ARG A 34 -4.59 12.87 0.94
CA ARG A 34 -4.39 11.61 1.66
C ARG A 34 -5.76 10.98 1.96
N ILE A 35 -6.07 9.87 1.30
CA ILE A 35 -7.32 9.12 1.53
C ILE A 35 -7.17 8.18 2.72
N ASN A 36 -6.14 7.34 2.71
CA ASN A 36 -5.99 6.25 3.66
C ASN A 36 -4.61 6.21 4.30
N ARG A 37 -4.55 5.65 5.50
CA ARG A 37 -3.31 5.38 6.24
C ARG A 37 -3.37 3.98 6.86
N PHE A 38 -2.40 3.15 6.52
CA PHE A 38 -2.19 1.84 7.12
C PHE A 38 -0.94 1.89 8.00
N ALA A 39 -1.14 1.98 9.31
CA ALA A 39 -0.02 1.92 10.27
C ALA A 39 0.61 0.53 10.28
N TRP A 40 1.94 0.44 10.43
CA TRP A 40 2.66 -0.83 10.43
C TRP A 40 2.06 -1.91 11.36
N PRO A 41 1.64 -1.60 12.61
CA PRO A 41 1.05 -2.61 13.50
C PRO A 41 -0.26 -3.23 12.98
N LYS A 42 -0.97 -2.53 12.10
CA LYS A 42 -2.21 -3.01 11.46
C LYS A 42 -1.92 -3.91 10.25
N ILE A 43 -0.70 -3.91 9.71
CA ILE A 43 -0.32 -4.71 8.55
C ILE A 43 0.27 -6.03 9.03
N LEU A 44 -0.39 -7.15 8.71
CA LEU A 44 0.08 -8.50 9.06
C LEU A 44 1.13 -9.02 8.08
N LYS A 45 0.96 -8.73 6.79
CA LYS A 45 1.83 -9.24 5.74
C LYS A 45 1.90 -8.29 4.58
N ILE A 46 3.10 -8.12 4.04
CA ILE A 46 3.35 -7.38 2.81
C ILE A 46 3.91 -8.37 1.79
N SER A 47 3.34 -8.39 0.59
CA SER A 47 3.80 -9.25 -0.49
C SER A 47 3.66 -8.55 -1.84
N TYR A 48 4.31 -9.09 -2.86
CA TYR A 48 4.11 -8.65 -4.24
C TYR A 48 4.07 -9.86 -5.17
N LYS A 49 3.34 -9.75 -6.28
CA LYS A 49 3.28 -10.75 -7.35
C LYS A 49 3.19 -10.06 -8.69
N ARG A 50 4.18 -10.30 -9.56
CA ARG A 50 4.32 -9.59 -10.85
C ARG A 50 4.33 -8.07 -10.63
N ARG A 51 3.30 -7.37 -11.10
CA ARG A 51 3.12 -5.92 -10.97
C ARG A 51 2.22 -5.52 -9.80
N TYR A 52 1.71 -6.49 -9.05
CA TYR A 52 0.78 -6.24 -7.95
C TYR A 52 1.52 -6.26 -6.62
N PHE A 53 1.17 -5.33 -5.75
CA PHE A 53 1.63 -5.19 -4.37
C PHE A 53 0.43 -5.40 -3.45
N PHE A 54 0.57 -6.27 -2.45
CA PHE A 54 -0.53 -6.66 -1.57
C PHE A 54 -0.16 -6.41 -0.11
N ILE A 55 -1.14 -5.93 0.64
CA ILE A 55 -1.07 -5.84 2.09
C ILE A 55 -2.22 -6.64 2.70
N LYS A 56 -1.89 -7.51 3.66
CA LYS A 56 -2.88 -8.13 4.54
C LYS A 56 -2.97 -7.31 5.81
N LEU A 57 -4.19 -6.96 6.20
CA LEU A 57 -4.46 -6.24 7.42
C LEU A 57 -4.88 -7.19 8.54
N ARG A 58 -4.61 -6.77 9.78
CA ARG A 58 -5.07 -7.47 10.97
C ARG A 58 -6.60 -7.33 11.08
N PRO A 59 -7.34 -8.43 11.34
CA PRO A 59 -8.75 -8.32 11.65
C PRO A 59 -8.94 -7.41 12.87
N SER A 60 -9.85 -6.44 12.75
CA SER A 60 -10.24 -5.54 13.84
C SER A 60 -11.48 -6.09 14.53
N GLU A 61 -11.86 -5.55 15.69
CA GLU A 61 -13.09 -5.98 16.39
C GLU A 61 -14.36 -5.86 15.51
N PHE A 62 -14.32 -5.00 14.48
CA PHE A 62 -15.41 -4.80 13.52
C PHE A 62 -15.21 -5.58 12.21
N ASP A 63 -13.99 -6.02 11.89
CA ASP A 63 -13.67 -6.81 10.70
C ASP A 63 -13.39 -8.26 11.09
N ARG A 64 -14.42 -9.11 11.00
CA ARG A 64 -14.31 -10.56 11.28
C ARG A 64 -13.36 -11.32 10.35
N TYR A 65 -12.87 -10.71 9.27
CA TYR A 65 -12.05 -11.35 8.24
C TYR A 65 -10.74 -10.60 7.98
N GLU A 66 -9.69 -11.34 7.60
CA GLU A 66 -8.46 -10.75 7.09
C GLU A 66 -8.73 -9.99 5.78
N SER A 67 -8.60 -8.66 5.81
CA SER A 67 -8.70 -7.85 4.59
C SER A 67 -7.37 -7.86 3.84
N THR A 68 -7.38 -8.31 2.58
CA THR A 68 -6.23 -8.21 1.68
C THR A 68 -6.49 -7.09 0.67
N ILE A 69 -5.66 -6.05 0.68
CA ILE A 69 -5.74 -4.93 -0.26
C ILE A 69 -4.64 -5.12 -1.31
N GLY A 70 -5.01 -4.97 -2.58
CA GLY A 70 -4.13 -5.14 -3.72
C GLY A 70 -4.00 -3.87 -4.54
N PHE A 71 -2.77 -3.46 -4.78
CA PHE A 71 -2.41 -2.32 -5.60
C PHE A 71 -1.63 -2.78 -6.82
N LYS A 72 -1.91 -2.19 -7.98
CA LYS A 72 -1.24 -2.48 -9.24
C LYS A 72 -0.25 -1.38 -9.56
N LEU A 73 1.03 -1.72 -9.68
CA LEU A 73 2.07 -0.77 -10.05
C LEU A 73 2.34 -0.81 -11.56
N PRO A 74 2.97 0.23 -12.13
CA PRO A 74 3.25 0.31 -13.57
C PRO A 74 4.09 -0.87 -14.07
N THR A 75 5.08 -1.30 -13.28
CA THR A 75 6.04 -2.35 -13.66
C THR A 75 6.33 -3.30 -12.50
N TYR A 76 6.89 -4.48 -12.81
CA TYR A 76 7.28 -5.44 -11.78
C TYR A 76 8.44 -4.92 -10.93
N ARG A 77 9.30 -4.09 -11.54
CA ARG A 77 10.43 -3.44 -10.85
C ARG A 77 9.91 -2.45 -9.82
N ALA A 78 8.89 -1.66 -10.18
CA ALA A 78 8.23 -0.75 -9.25
C ALA A 78 7.59 -1.52 -8.08
N ALA A 79 6.82 -2.59 -8.36
CA ALA A 79 6.24 -3.43 -7.31
C ALA A 79 7.28 -4.05 -6.38
N LYS A 80 8.38 -4.57 -6.93
CA LYS A 80 9.49 -5.13 -6.16
C LYS A 80 10.22 -4.06 -5.34
N SER A 81 10.41 -2.87 -5.89
CA SER A 81 11.05 -1.74 -5.20
C SER A 81 10.21 -1.28 -4.02
N LEU A 82 8.91 -1.04 -4.24
CA LEU A 82 7.97 -0.66 -3.18
C LEU A 82 7.95 -1.72 -2.07
N TRP A 83 7.89 -3.00 -2.43
CA TRP A 83 7.94 -4.10 -1.46
C TRP A 83 9.21 -4.09 -0.62
N LYS A 84 10.39 -3.87 -1.24
CA LYS A 84 11.66 -3.79 -0.50
C LYS A 84 11.76 -2.60 0.43
N ILE A 85 11.06 -1.51 0.14
CA ILE A 85 11.09 -0.28 0.94
C ILE A 85 10.08 -0.36 2.09
N ALA A 86 8.98 -1.11 1.89
CA ALA A 86 7.93 -1.31 2.88
C ALA A 86 8.21 -2.43 3.88
N VAL A 87 9.17 -3.32 3.60
CA VAL A 87 9.67 -4.38 4.51
C VAL A 87 10.92 -3.90 5.22
#